data_AF-A0A1I2ZSI3-F1
#
_entry.id   AF-A0A1I2ZSI3-F1
#
_cell.length_a   1.000
_cell.length_b   1.000
_cell.length_c   1.000
_cell.angle_alpha   90.00
_cell.angle_beta   90.00
_cell.angle_gamma   90.00
#
_symmetry.space_group_name_H-M   'P 1'
#
loop_
_entity.id
_entity.type
_entity.pdbx_description
1 polymer ?
#
loop_
_entity_poly.entity_id
_entity_poly.type
_entity_poly.pdbx_seq_one_letter_code
_entity_poly.pdbx_strand_id
1 'polypeptide(L)'
;MVPNMTRPFKNKKKQEQTLSPNSSNDLLSLLTDKPTDEKAGVNATLGFSYQHWWATLKATELYAQGNDFAIGMEIKEDVAVLDSPTVPTTVQFYQVKKHEREGVWSWSNLLRSTSKTGTCELSPLAKLYSRRHTFKSHPTKLCFISNLAFKVPLEEGTSLQHSDGCGLHEFIASKSEEVKQKLASQLGISSDKVDLTDFTLERTNLPLGEQDTFITGKLSTLSDTGKLPFEISRPHISARMLAAEFQQKGTNTDYANTFHKLRARCLSRDEITQVLQSIESAGPPVQVALEEALTRLDHEQYHYGKRDQIRREKIALCAHLSDRTNIQVARLYRLFVYTRNKVQTELEEIAKLGEIMEYLVAEATEEQPLEVAGLPKGYLNGLALLVIKNAINVHLFSSAAHPKPEEQE
;
A
#
# COMPACT_ATOMS: atom_id res chain seq x y z
N MET A 1 -10.94 -24.35 66.69
CA MET A 1 -9.47 -24.23 66.70
C MET A 1 -8.91 -25.07 65.58
N VAL A 2 -7.99 -24.50 64.82
CA VAL A 2 -7.51 -24.86 63.47
C VAL A 2 -7.10 -26.34 63.32
N PRO A 3 -7.37 -26.94 62.15
CA PRO A 3 -6.37 -27.78 61.50
C PRO A 3 -5.96 -27.23 60.13
N ASN A 4 -4.65 -27.25 59.95
CA ASN A 4 -3.85 -26.65 58.90
C ASN A 4 -3.97 -27.44 57.59
N MET A 5 -3.98 -26.70 56.48
CA MET A 5 -3.86 -27.23 55.13
C MET A 5 -2.50 -27.91 54.93
N THR A 6 -2.50 -29.10 54.32
CA THR A 6 -1.32 -29.64 53.63
C THR A 6 -1.76 -30.16 52.28
N ARG A 7 -1.36 -29.46 51.21
CA ARG A 7 -1.56 -29.87 49.81
C ARG A 7 -0.51 -30.93 49.45
N PRO A 8 -0.87 -32.00 48.72
CA PRO A 8 0.12 -32.90 48.15
C PRO A 8 0.65 -32.35 46.82
N PHE A 9 1.98 -32.35 46.69
CA PHE A 9 2.72 -32.15 45.45
C PHE A 9 2.31 -33.19 44.40
N LYS A 10 1.86 -32.75 43.22
CA LYS A 10 1.79 -33.60 42.01
C LYS A 10 2.92 -33.23 41.06
N ASN A 11 3.85 -34.17 40.91
CA ASN A 11 4.89 -34.22 39.88
C ASN A 11 4.27 -34.04 38.48
N LYS A 12 4.66 -32.98 37.76
CA LYS A 12 4.50 -32.93 36.30
C LYS A 12 5.74 -33.52 35.66
N LYS A 13 5.58 -34.73 35.10
CA LYS A 13 6.54 -35.36 34.18
C LYS A 13 6.84 -34.39 33.03
N LYS A 14 8.13 -34.15 32.78
CA LYS A 14 8.66 -33.66 31.50
C LYS A 14 8.12 -34.59 30.40
N GLN A 15 7.26 -34.05 29.53
CA GLN A 15 7.07 -34.63 28.21
C GLN A 15 8.17 -34.03 27.33
N GLU A 16 9.19 -34.83 27.05
CA GLU A 16 10.01 -34.68 25.86
C GLU A 16 9.09 -34.79 24.65
N GLN A 17 8.71 -33.65 24.09
CA GLN A 17 8.18 -33.60 22.74
C GLN A 17 9.35 -33.79 21.79
N THR A 18 9.52 -35.03 21.35
CA THR A 18 10.26 -35.38 20.13
C THR A 18 9.70 -34.56 18.97
N LEU A 19 10.46 -33.56 18.53
CA LEU A 19 10.21 -32.83 17.28
C LEU A 19 10.25 -33.81 16.12
N SER A 20 9.08 -34.13 15.56
CA SER A 20 8.95 -34.80 14.28
C SER A 20 9.49 -33.89 13.16
N PRO A 21 10.42 -34.37 12.30
CA PRO A 21 11.03 -33.58 11.24
C PRO A 21 10.14 -33.60 10.01
N ASN A 22 9.18 -32.68 9.93
CA ASN A 22 8.45 -32.41 8.68
C ASN A 22 8.08 -30.94 8.57
N SER A 23 9.01 -30.05 8.92
CA SER A 23 8.92 -28.63 8.54
C SER A 23 9.36 -28.51 7.08
N SER A 24 8.43 -28.22 6.18
CA SER A 24 8.76 -27.90 4.79
C SER A 24 9.79 -26.77 4.77
N ASN A 25 11.00 -27.04 4.27
CA ASN A 25 12.02 -26.03 4.01
C ASN A 25 11.70 -25.25 2.73
N ASP A 26 10.43 -25.18 2.32
CA ASP A 26 10.00 -24.43 1.15
C ASP A 26 10.03 -22.92 1.45
N LEU A 27 10.24 -22.09 0.42
CA LEU A 27 10.35 -20.64 0.58
C LEU A 27 9.06 -20.07 1.19
N LEU A 28 7.91 -20.54 0.72
CA LEU A 28 6.61 -20.05 1.15
C LEU A 28 6.36 -20.30 2.63
N SER A 29 6.70 -21.48 3.14
CA SER A 29 6.55 -21.79 4.57
C SER A 29 7.49 -20.96 5.44
N LEU A 30 8.69 -20.63 4.96
CA LEU A 30 9.61 -19.75 5.69
C LEU A 30 9.12 -18.30 5.78
N LEU A 31 8.39 -17.83 4.77
CA LEU A 31 7.78 -16.49 4.75
C LEU A 31 6.59 -16.34 5.70
N THR A 32 5.87 -17.42 6.01
CA THR A 32 4.71 -17.36 6.93
C THR A 32 5.07 -17.00 8.37
N ASP A 33 4.14 -16.37 9.08
CA ASP A 33 4.32 -15.99 10.47
C ASP A 33 4.56 -17.23 11.34
N LYS A 34 5.51 -17.11 12.27
CA LYS A 34 5.79 -18.09 13.32
C LYS A 34 5.37 -17.50 14.67
N PRO A 35 5.01 -18.34 15.66
CA PRO A 35 4.64 -17.84 17.00
C PRO A 35 5.77 -17.07 17.68
N THR A 36 7.02 -17.30 17.26
CA THR A 36 8.22 -16.63 17.76
C THR A 36 8.52 -15.30 17.07
N ASP A 37 7.80 -14.94 16.01
CA ASP A 37 8.03 -13.66 15.32
C ASP A 37 7.50 -12.50 16.20
N GLU A 38 8.33 -11.48 16.36
CA GLU A 38 7.96 -10.28 17.11
C GLU A 38 6.82 -9.54 16.40
N LYS A 39 5.68 -9.39 17.09
CA LYS A 39 4.61 -8.47 16.69
C LYS A 39 4.82 -7.11 17.37
N ALA A 40 5.87 -6.40 17.00
CA ALA A 40 6.15 -5.07 17.55
C ALA A 40 5.99 -4.02 16.45
N GLY A 41 4.89 -3.25 16.49
CA GLY A 41 4.72 -2.10 15.60
C GLY A 41 3.29 -1.75 15.24
N VAL A 42 2.43 -1.42 16.22
CA VAL A 42 1.16 -0.73 15.91
C VAL A 42 0.99 0.45 16.86
N ASN A 43 1.74 1.51 16.59
CA ASN A 43 1.24 2.83 16.93
C ASN A 43 0.69 3.42 15.63
N ALA A 44 -0.62 3.54 15.54
CA ALA A 44 -1.29 4.21 14.43
C ALA A 44 -0.92 5.70 14.47
N THR A 45 0.15 6.07 13.78
CA THR A 45 0.47 7.48 13.53
C THR A 45 -0.49 8.01 12.47
N LEU A 46 -1.05 9.20 12.66
CA LEU A 46 -1.79 9.88 11.60
C LEU A 46 -0.81 10.18 10.45
N GLY A 47 -1.07 9.61 9.27
CA GLY A 47 -0.28 9.81 8.05
C GLY A 47 0.51 8.58 7.59
N PHE A 48 1.19 8.71 6.45
CA PHE A 48 2.01 7.63 5.88
C PHE A 48 3.40 7.61 6.53
N SER A 49 3.88 6.43 6.92
CA SER A 49 5.24 6.25 7.41
C SER A 49 6.26 6.42 6.29
N TYR A 50 7.54 6.60 6.66
CA TYR A 50 8.62 6.64 5.66
C TYR A 50 8.73 5.31 4.90
N GLN A 51 8.44 4.19 5.56
CA GLN A 51 8.43 2.86 4.97
C GLN A 51 7.33 2.72 3.90
N HIS A 52 6.12 3.27 4.12
CA HIS A 52 5.06 3.24 3.10
C HIS A 52 5.45 4.02 1.84
N TRP A 53 6.05 5.19 2.01
CA TRP A 53 6.54 5.98 0.88
C TRP A 53 7.71 5.31 0.17
N TRP A 54 8.63 4.69 0.92
CA TRP A 54 9.74 3.95 0.33
C TRP A 54 9.25 2.71 -0.45
N ALA A 55 8.27 1.97 0.07
CA ALA A 55 7.64 0.88 -0.66
C ALA A 55 6.96 1.37 -1.94
N THR A 56 6.33 2.54 -1.91
CA THR A 56 5.71 3.17 -3.11
C THR A 56 6.75 3.56 -4.16
N LEU A 57 7.88 4.15 -3.74
CA LEU A 57 8.99 4.42 -4.63
C LEU A 57 9.53 3.12 -5.23
N LYS A 58 9.74 2.09 -4.40
CA LYS A 58 10.24 0.79 -4.84
C LYS A 58 9.30 0.11 -5.83
N ALA A 59 7.99 0.20 -5.59
CA ALA A 59 6.95 -0.25 -6.52
C ALA A 59 7.10 0.42 -7.89
N THR A 60 7.27 1.74 -7.90
CA THR A 60 7.44 2.53 -9.14
C THR A 60 8.70 2.10 -9.90
N GLU A 61 9.81 1.89 -9.20
CA GLU A 61 11.07 1.44 -9.79
C GLU A 61 11.00 0.02 -10.35
N LEU A 62 10.43 -0.93 -9.61
CA LEU A 62 10.21 -2.30 -10.08
C LEU A 62 9.23 -2.35 -11.25
N TYR A 63 8.18 -1.50 -11.22
CA TYR A 63 7.26 -1.37 -12.33
C TYR A 63 8.00 -0.99 -13.62
N ALA A 64 8.92 -0.02 -13.51
CA ALA A 64 9.76 0.44 -14.61
C ALA A 64 10.71 -0.62 -15.17
N GLN A 65 11.04 -1.66 -14.41
CA GLN A 65 11.91 -2.76 -14.86
C GLN A 65 11.17 -3.79 -15.72
N GLY A 66 9.83 -3.82 -15.68
CA GLY A 66 9.00 -4.70 -16.51
C GLY A 66 8.83 -6.13 -15.99
N ASN A 67 9.62 -6.56 -15.00
CA ASN A 67 9.48 -7.88 -14.39
C ASN A 67 8.22 -7.95 -13.49
N ASP A 68 7.74 -9.18 -13.28
CA ASP A 68 6.73 -9.46 -12.26
C ASP A 68 7.34 -9.30 -10.86
N PHE A 69 6.49 -8.98 -9.88
CA PHE A 69 6.90 -8.83 -8.48
C PHE A 69 5.71 -8.75 -7.53
N ALA A 70 5.99 -8.96 -6.24
CA ALA A 70 5.12 -8.55 -5.15
C ALA A 70 5.91 -7.88 -4.04
N ILE A 71 5.39 -6.77 -3.51
CA ILE A 71 5.95 -6.07 -2.36
C ILE A 71 5.09 -6.37 -1.15
N GLY A 72 5.69 -6.99 -0.15
CA GLY A 72 5.09 -7.28 1.15
C GLY A 72 5.51 -6.28 2.22
N MET A 73 4.55 -5.84 3.02
CA MET A 73 4.79 -4.99 4.18
C MET A 73 4.82 -5.84 5.45
N GLU A 74 5.75 -5.55 6.37
CA GLU A 74 5.88 -6.26 7.66
C GLU A 74 5.99 -7.80 7.49
N ILE A 75 6.72 -8.23 6.45
CA ILE A 75 7.01 -9.65 6.19
C ILE A 75 8.46 -9.92 6.58
N LYS A 76 8.65 -10.43 7.80
CA LYS A 76 9.95 -10.72 8.46
C LYS A 76 10.84 -9.50 8.70
N GLU A 77 10.81 -8.52 7.82
CA GLU A 77 11.42 -7.20 7.93
C GLU A 77 10.41 -6.13 7.49
N ASP A 78 10.81 -4.85 7.51
CA ASP A 78 9.92 -3.72 7.20
C ASP A 78 9.26 -3.88 5.81
N VAL A 79 10.04 -4.29 4.81
CA VAL A 79 9.56 -4.59 3.45
C VAL A 79 10.22 -5.86 2.91
N ALA A 80 9.47 -6.69 2.19
CA ALA A 80 9.98 -7.82 1.43
C ALA A 80 9.57 -7.69 -0.04
N VAL A 81 10.48 -7.96 -0.97
CA VAL A 81 10.19 -8.03 -2.40
C VAL A 81 10.33 -9.46 -2.87
N LEU A 82 9.30 -9.96 -3.52
CA LEU A 82 9.23 -11.25 -4.18
C LEU A 82 9.29 -11.03 -5.70
N ASP A 83 9.94 -11.92 -6.42
CA ASP A 83 10.02 -11.94 -7.89
C ASP A 83 8.74 -12.45 -8.57
N SER A 84 7.83 -13.06 -7.80
CA SER A 84 6.50 -13.44 -8.28
C SER A 84 5.49 -13.39 -7.13
N PRO A 85 4.24 -12.93 -7.38
CA PRO A 85 3.16 -12.97 -6.42
C PRO A 85 2.62 -14.39 -6.16
N THR A 86 2.82 -15.33 -7.08
CA THR A 86 2.21 -16.67 -7.05
C THR A 86 3.21 -17.78 -6.76
N VAL A 87 4.36 -17.75 -7.44
CA VAL A 87 5.42 -18.77 -7.32
C VAL A 87 6.77 -18.07 -7.14
N PRO A 88 6.99 -17.38 -6.01
CA PRO A 88 8.25 -16.70 -5.76
C PRO A 88 9.40 -17.70 -5.71
N THR A 89 10.51 -17.36 -6.37
CA THR A 89 11.75 -18.15 -6.33
C THR A 89 12.85 -17.42 -5.59
N THR A 90 12.72 -16.10 -5.43
CA THR A 90 13.68 -15.26 -4.72
C THR A 90 12.95 -14.31 -3.77
N VAL A 91 13.64 -13.92 -2.70
CA VAL A 91 13.15 -12.89 -1.78
C VAL A 91 14.27 -11.89 -1.48
N GLN A 92 13.91 -10.61 -1.49
CA GLN A 92 14.77 -9.53 -1.02
C GLN A 92 14.15 -8.87 0.20
N PHE A 93 14.84 -8.93 1.33
CA PHE A 93 14.42 -8.29 2.57
C PHE A 93 15.06 -6.91 2.71
N TYR A 94 14.22 -5.94 3.06
CA TYR A 94 14.61 -4.56 3.27
C TYR A 94 14.32 -4.14 4.70
N GLN A 95 15.36 -3.70 5.39
CA GLN A 95 15.23 -2.98 6.64
C GLN A 95 15.35 -1.48 6.35
N VAL A 96 14.29 -0.71 6.57
CA VAL A 96 14.18 0.69 6.17
C VAL A 96 14.27 1.59 7.40
N LYS A 97 15.29 2.44 7.46
CA LYS A 97 15.52 3.38 8.56
C LYS A 97 15.38 4.84 8.11
N LYS A 98 14.53 5.57 8.83
CA LYS A 98 14.37 7.03 8.71
C LYS A 98 15.16 7.74 9.80
N HIS A 99 15.90 8.76 9.44
CA HIS A 99 16.54 9.70 10.36
C HIS A 99 16.18 11.13 10.00
N GLU A 100 15.59 11.85 10.96
CA GLU A 100 15.22 13.27 10.76
C GLU A 100 16.39 14.23 10.95
N ARG A 101 17.43 13.80 11.66
CA ARG A 101 18.63 14.59 11.89
C ARG A 101 19.70 14.23 10.89
N GLU A 102 20.48 15.23 10.49
CA GLU A 102 21.68 15.04 9.71
C GLU A 102 22.66 14.10 10.43
N GLY A 103 23.41 13.35 9.63
CA GLY A 103 24.37 12.39 10.14
C GLY A 103 24.73 11.33 9.12
N VAL A 104 25.37 10.28 9.61
CA VAL A 104 25.80 9.13 8.82
C VAL A 104 25.76 7.88 9.67
N TRP A 105 25.50 6.75 9.03
CA TRP A 105 25.63 5.46 9.67
C TRP A 105 27.10 5.10 9.84
N SER A 106 27.54 4.95 11.09
CA SER A 106 28.83 4.36 11.41
C SER A 106 28.69 2.84 11.56
N TRP A 107 29.78 2.13 11.28
CA TRP A 107 29.88 0.68 11.52
C TRP A 107 29.60 0.29 12.97
N SER A 108 30.08 1.12 13.91
CA SER A 108 29.82 0.94 15.33
C SER A 108 28.36 1.11 15.73
N ASN A 109 27.49 1.66 14.87
CA ASN A 109 26.05 1.70 15.09
C ASN A 109 25.36 0.50 14.43
N LEU A 110 25.77 0.14 13.21
CA LEU A 110 25.19 -0.96 12.44
C LEU A 110 25.43 -2.36 13.07
N LEU A 111 26.54 -2.53 13.79
CA LEU A 111 26.91 -3.79 14.47
C LEU A 111 26.68 -3.77 15.98
N ARG A 112 26.14 -2.68 16.53
CA ARG A 112 25.93 -2.57 17.98
C ARG A 112 24.78 -3.45 18.41
N SER A 113 25.05 -4.44 19.24
CA SER A 113 24.02 -5.09 20.04
C SER A 113 23.69 -4.23 21.26
N THR A 114 22.42 -4.22 21.66
CA THR A 114 21.95 -3.52 22.86
C THR A 114 21.51 -4.54 23.90
N SER A 115 21.92 -4.37 25.15
CA SER A 115 21.34 -5.15 26.25
C SER A 115 20.25 -4.30 26.88
N LYS A 116 18.99 -4.61 26.55
CA LYS A 116 17.85 -4.15 27.35
C LYS A 116 17.33 -5.38 28.09
N THR A 117 17.20 -5.25 29.42
CA THR A 117 16.59 -6.26 30.30
C THR A 117 17.25 -7.66 30.31
N GLY A 118 18.58 -7.76 30.16
CA GLY A 118 19.32 -9.01 30.34
C GLY A 118 19.35 -9.95 29.14
N THR A 119 18.60 -9.63 28.07
CA THR A 119 18.69 -10.28 26.75
C THR A 119 19.49 -9.39 25.81
N CYS A 120 20.50 -9.97 25.15
CA CYS A 120 21.29 -9.26 24.14
C CYS A 120 20.46 -9.13 22.85
N GLU A 121 19.96 -7.94 22.57
CA GLU A 121 19.26 -7.61 21.34
C GLU A 121 20.26 -7.57 20.18
N LEU A 122 19.91 -8.24 19.08
CA LEU A 122 20.73 -8.28 17.88
C LEU A 122 20.92 -6.87 17.32
N SER A 123 22.12 -6.59 16.81
CA SER A 123 22.36 -5.38 16.01
C SER A 123 21.47 -5.35 14.76
N PRO A 124 21.22 -4.17 14.16
CA PRO A 124 20.41 -4.06 12.95
C PRO A 124 20.84 -5.03 11.85
N LEU A 125 22.14 -5.11 11.56
CA LEU A 125 22.63 -6.03 10.54
C LEU A 125 22.59 -7.49 10.97
N ALA A 126 22.78 -7.81 12.26
CA ALA A 126 22.62 -9.18 12.73
C ALA A 126 21.16 -9.65 12.66
N LYS A 127 20.19 -8.77 12.97
CA LYS A 127 18.76 -9.04 12.81
C LYS A 127 18.44 -9.34 11.34
N LEU A 128 18.87 -8.48 10.42
CA LEU A 128 18.66 -8.69 8.98
C LEU A 128 19.40 -9.95 8.47
N TYR A 129 20.63 -10.20 8.92
CA TYR A 129 21.40 -11.39 8.55
C TYR A 129 20.76 -12.70 9.04
N SER A 130 20.06 -12.67 10.18
CA SER A 130 19.34 -13.84 10.69
C SER A 130 18.34 -14.40 9.66
N ARG A 131 17.85 -13.55 8.74
CA ARG A 131 16.99 -13.95 7.61
C ARG A 131 17.75 -14.83 6.65
N ARG A 132 18.95 -14.45 6.21
CA ARG A 132 19.76 -15.35 5.37
C ARG A 132 20.03 -16.68 6.05
N HIS A 133 20.32 -16.68 7.35
CA HIS A 133 20.53 -17.93 8.07
C HIS A 133 19.28 -18.83 8.06
N THR A 134 18.10 -18.23 8.24
CA THR A 134 16.80 -18.91 8.22
C THR A 134 16.42 -19.40 6.81
N PHE A 135 16.80 -18.65 5.78
CA PHE A 135 16.44 -18.88 4.37
C PHE A 135 17.60 -19.46 3.54
N LYS A 136 18.63 -20.03 4.16
CA LYS A 136 19.88 -20.48 3.52
C LYS A 136 19.74 -21.42 2.32
N SER A 137 18.59 -22.10 2.17
CA SER A 137 18.29 -22.99 1.04
C SER A 137 17.67 -22.26 -0.16
N HIS A 138 17.47 -20.94 -0.07
CA HIS A 138 16.77 -20.13 -1.06
C HIS A 138 17.57 -18.88 -1.42
N PRO A 139 17.51 -18.41 -2.69
CA PRO A 139 18.11 -17.14 -3.08
C PRO A 139 17.50 -15.98 -2.29
N THR A 140 18.29 -15.45 -1.35
CA THR A 140 17.87 -14.43 -0.40
C THR A 140 18.81 -13.25 -0.49
N LYS A 141 18.26 -12.08 -0.84
CA LYS A 141 19.00 -10.81 -0.85
C LYS A 141 18.64 -10.00 0.39
N LEU A 142 19.62 -9.30 0.95
CA LEU A 142 19.45 -8.49 2.15
C LEU A 142 19.84 -7.06 1.84
N CYS A 143 19.02 -6.10 2.26
CA CYS A 143 19.31 -4.70 2.02
C CYS A 143 18.95 -3.85 3.24
N PHE A 144 19.92 -3.08 3.72
CA PHE A 144 19.69 -2.06 4.73
C PHE A 144 19.58 -0.70 4.04
N ILE A 145 18.42 -0.08 4.17
CA ILE A 145 18.07 1.18 3.52
C ILE A 145 18.02 2.32 4.53
N SER A 146 18.58 3.46 4.16
CA SER A 146 18.49 4.67 4.96
C SER A 146 18.50 5.94 4.10
N ASN A 147 17.92 7.03 4.60
CA ASN A 147 18.06 8.35 3.96
C ASN A 147 19.45 8.99 4.20
N LEU A 148 20.15 8.54 5.25
CA LEU A 148 21.54 8.93 5.54
C LEU A 148 22.54 8.04 4.81
N ALA A 149 23.68 8.63 4.42
CA ALA A 149 24.82 7.93 3.84
C ALA A 149 25.53 7.02 4.87
N PHE A 150 26.37 6.12 4.35
CA PHE A 150 27.14 5.16 5.13
C PHE A 150 28.61 5.54 5.15
N LYS A 151 29.25 5.42 6.31
CA LYS A 151 30.71 5.49 6.44
C LYS A 151 31.31 4.10 6.23
N VAL A 152 31.82 3.84 5.02
CA VAL A 152 32.21 2.50 4.55
C VAL A 152 33.74 2.34 4.41
N PRO A 153 34.31 1.18 4.78
CA PRO A 153 35.73 0.90 4.65
C PRO A 153 36.03 0.19 3.33
N LEU A 154 36.04 0.94 2.23
CA LEU A 154 36.28 0.40 0.89
C LEU A 154 37.77 0.37 0.50
N GLU A 155 38.58 1.24 1.10
CA GLU A 155 40.01 1.38 0.78
C GLU A 155 40.86 1.30 2.05
N GLU A 156 42.07 0.77 1.90
CA GLU A 156 43.01 0.56 3.00
C GLU A 156 43.79 1.87 3.29
N GLY A 157 43.78 2.33 4.55
CA GLY A 157 44.54 3.51 4.98
C GLY A 157 43.88 4.87 4.71
N THR A 158 42.73 4.93 4.03
CA THR A 158 41.91 6.14 3.89
C THR A 158 40.82 6.23 4.97
N SER A 159 40.37 7.45 5.27
CA SER A 159 39.21 7.68 6.14
C SER A 159 37.95 7.04 5.53
N LEU A 160 37.04 6.55 6.39
CA LEU A 160 35.77 5.93 5.97
C LEU A 160 35.08 6.81 4.91
N GLN A 161 34.83 6.24 3.73
CA GLN A 161 34.23 6.97 2.62
C GLN A 161 32.72 7.10 2.83
N HIS A 162 32.15 8.21 2.35
CA HIS A 162 30.71 8.37 2.27
C HIS A 162 30.23 7.64 1.01
N SER A 163 29.49 6.55 1.21
CA SER A 163 28.86 5.84 0.09
C SER A 163 27.33 5.95 0.16
N ASP A 164 26.74 6.16 -1.02
CA ASP A 164 25.31 6.07 -1.26
C ASP A 164 24.87 4.60 -1.51
N GLY A 165 25.80 3.67 -1.65
CA GLY A 165 25.50 2.24 -1.68
C GLY A 165 26.74 1.35 -1.79
N CYS A 166 26.73 0.19 -1.11
CA CYS A 166 27.81 -0.80 -1.23
C CYS A 166 27.35 -2.20 -0.82
N GLY A 167 27.89 -3.23 -1.48
CA GLY A 167 27.83 -4.60 -0.97
C GLY A 167 28.79 -4.80 0.20
N LEU A 168 28.37 -5.53 1.23
CA LEU A 168 29.25 -5.89 2.36
C LEU A 168 30.42 -6.79 1.94
N HIS A 169 30.28 -7.49 0.81
CA HIS A 169 31.34 -8.31 0.21
C HIS A 169 32.46 -7.48 -0.43
N GLU A 170 32.23 -6.18 -0.72
CA GLU A 170 33.19 -5.28 -1.36
C GLU A 170 34.18 -4.67 -0.36
N PHE A 171 34.03 -4.94 0.93
CA PHE A 171 34.91 -4.38 1.95
C PHE A 171 36.31 -4.97 1.93
N ILE A 172 37.26 -4.17 2.40
CA ILE A 172 38.62 -4.64 2.67
C ILE A 172 38.59 -5.87 3.59
N ALA A 173 39.47 -6.83 3.33
CA ALA A 173 39.45 -8.16 3.94
C ALA A 173 39.42 -8.10 5.48
N SER A 174 40.20 -7.19 6.08
CA SER A 174 40.26 -7.01 7.54
C SER A 174 38.92 -6.60 8.15
N LYS A 175 38.14 -5.76 7.46
CA LYS A 175 36.81 -5.30 7.91
C LYS A 175 35.70 -6.29 7.58
N SER A 176 35.79 -6.97 6.44
CA SER A 176 34.90 -8.09 6.11
C SER A 176 34.96 -9.16 7.20
N GLU A 177 36.16 -9.51 7.66
CA GLU A 177 36.36 -10.49 8.74
C GLU A 177 35.82 -9.99 10.09
N GLU A 178 36.02 -8.71 10.44
CA GLU A 178 35.43 -8.11 11.64
C GLU A 178 33.90 -8.20 11.63
N VAL A 179 33.26 -7.90 10.48
CA VAL A 179 31.81 -8.01 10.30
C VAL A 179 31.37 -9.46 10.47
N LYS A 180 32.04 -10.42 9.82
CA LYS A 180 31.72 -11.84 9.93
C LYS A 180 31.78 -12.32 11.38
N GLN A 181 32.84 -12.00 12.11
CA GLN A 181 33.01 -12.38 13.51
C GLN A 181 31.92 -11.77 14.42
N LYS A 182 31.57 -10.51 14.19
CA LYS A 182 30.50 -9.84 14.96
C LYS A 182 29.11 -10.40 14.68
N LEU A 183 28.80 -10.72 13.42
CA LEU A 183 27.53 -11.37 13.07
C LEU A 183 27.48 -12.79 13.62
N ALA A 184 28.57 -13.56 13.47
CA ALA A 184 28.70 -14.91 13.96
C ALA A 184 28.51 -15.02 15.49
N SER A 185 29.20 -14.16 16.24
CA SER A 185 29.08 -14.12 17.70
C SER A 185 27.68 -13.73 18.18
N GLN A 186 27.02 -12.78 17.53
CA GLN A 186 25.65 -12.38 17.88
C GLN A 186 24.61 -13.46 17.55
N LEU A 187 24.80 -14.22 16.47
CA LEU A 187 23.86 -15.24 16.02
C LEU A 187 24.19 -16.65 16.54
N GLY A 188 25.31 -16.83 17.24
CA GLY A 188 25.75 -18.14 17.72
C GLY A 188 26.11 -19.11 16.61
N ILE A 189 26.63 -18.61 15.48
CA ILE A 189 27.06 -19.42 14.33
C ILE A 189 28.59 -19.31 14.13
N SER A 190 29.17 -20.20 13.33
CA SER A 190 30.59 -20.09 12.93
C SER A 190 30.78 -18.95 11.92
N SER A 191 31.87 -18.18 12.06
CA SER A 191 32.25 -17.09 11.15
C SER A 191 32.45 -17.58 9.71
N ASP A 192 32.92 -18.81 9.52
CA ASP A 192 33.12 -19.42 8.19
C ASP A 192 31.79 -19.65 7.45
N LYS A 193 30.68 -19.71 8.19
CA LYS A 193 29.34 -19.85 7.62
C LYS A 193 28.68 -18.50 7.31
N VAL A 194 29.36 -17.39 7.60
CA VAL A 194 28.85 -16.05 7.31
C VAL A 194 29.25 -15.64 5.89
N ASP A 195 28.29 -15.77 4.98
CA ASP A 195 28.36 -15.25 3.63
C ASP A 195 27.74 -13.86 3.49
N LEU A 196 28.52 -12.88 3.02
CA LEU A 196 28.16 -11.47 2.86
C LEU A 196 27.75 -11.09 1.42
N THR A 197 27.73 -12.04 0.47
CA THR A 197 27.26 -11.80 -0.92
C THR A 197 25.80 -11.29 -0.93
N ASP A 198 25.34 -10.50 -1.89
CA ASP A 198 23.93 -10.03 -1.91
C ASP A 198 23.41 -9.39 -0.59
N PHE A 199 24.31 -8.91 0.27
CA PHE A 199 23.98 -8.09 1.44
C PHE A 199 24.49 -6.68 1.17
N THR A 200 23.56 -5.75 0.97
CA THR A 200 23.87 -4.37 0.57
C THR A 200 23.42 -3.35 1.61
N LEU A 201 24.15 -2.23 1.63
CA LEU A 201 23.72 -0.97 2.22
C LEU A 201 23.34 -0.05 1.07
N GLU A 202 22.21 0.63 1.15
CA GLU A 202 21.77 1.54 0.09
C GLU A 202 21.13 2.79 0.71
N ARG A 203 21.58 3.95 0.22
CA ARG A 203 21.01 5.24 0.57
C ARG A 203 19.88 5.53 -0.40
N THR A 204 18.67 5.63 0.12
CA THR A 204 17.53 6.01 -0.72
C THR A 204 17.59 7.50 -1.06
N ASN A 205 17.19 7.83 -2.29
CA ASN A 205 17.01 9.20 -2.75
C ASN A 205 15.66 9.81 -2.33
N LEU A 206 14.82 9.06 -1.60
CA LEU A 206 13.50 9.53 -1.17
C LEU A 206 13.65 10.67 -0.14
N PRO A 207 13.29 11.92 -0.51
CA PRO A 207 13.51 13.08 0.35
C PRO A 207 12.62 13.04 1.59
N LEU A 208 13.08 13.70 2.67
CA LEU A 208 12.28 13.85 3.89
C LEU A 208 11.33 15.04 3.75
N GLY A 209 10.04 14.83 4.01
CA GLY A 209 9.03 15.89 4.02
C GLY A 209 8.42 16.17 2.65
N GLU A 210 9.06 15.71 1.57
CA GLU A 210 8.62 15.90 0.18
C GLU A 210 8.44 14.56 -0.55
N GLN A 211 8.19 13.48 0.19
CA GLN A 211 8.03 12.13 -0.39
C GLN A 211 6.92 12.09 -1.45
N ASP A 212 5.81 12.76 -1.18
CA ASP A 212 4.64 12.80 -2.05
C ASP A 212 4.95 13.41 -3.42
N THR A 213 5.66 14.54 -3.41
CA THR A 213 6.04 15.32 -4.57
C THR A 213 7.09 14.58 -5.38
N PHE A 214 8.06 13.97 -4.70
CA PHE A 214 9.08 13.16 -5.37
C PHE A 214 8.48 11.95 -6.10
N ILE A 215 7.60 11.21 -5.43
CA ILE A 215 6.95 10.03 -6.04
C ILE A 215 5.97 10.44 -7.13
N THR A 216 5.26 11.57 -6.97
CA THR A 216 4.45 12.17 -8.03
C THR A 216 5.27 12.38 -9.31
N GLY A 217 6.46 12.96 -9.19
CA GLY A 217 7.38 13.12 -10.31
C GLY A 217 7.81 11.78 -10.93
N LYS A 218 8.16 10.79 -10.09
CA LYS A 218 8.53 9.44 -10.56
C LYS A 218 7.40 8.74 -11.32
N LEU A 219 6.16 8.84 -10.84
CA LEU A 219 4.99 8.29 -11.53
C LEU A 219 4.69 9.02 -12.84
N SER A 220 4.84 10.35 -12.88
CA SER A 220 4.74 11.11 -14.13
C SER A 220 5.76 10.61 -15.15
N THR A 221 7.03 10.50 -14.76
CA THR A 221 8.07 9.95 -15.65
C THR A 221 7.77 8.52 -16.08
N LEU A 222 7.27 7.68 -15.17
CA LEU A 222 6.89 6.30 -15.50
C LEU A 222 5.79 6.27 -16.58
N SER A 223 4.78 7.15 -16.46
CA SER A 223 3.72 7.34 -17.45
C SER A 223 4.30 7.81 -18.79
N ASP A 224 5.13 8.86 -18.78
CA ASP A 224 5.72 9.46 -19.99
C ASP A 224 6.62 8.48 -20.76
N THR A 225 7.25 7.53 -20.06
CA THR A 225 8.09 6.49 -20.68
C THR A 225 7.29 5.37 -21.35
N GLY A 226 5.95 5.37 -21.26
CA GLY A 226 5.10 4.34 -21.88
C GLY A 226 5.24 2.95 -21.27
N LYS A 227 5.78 2.86 -20.04
CA LYS A 227 5.95 1.59 -19.33
C LYS A 227 4.68 1.13 -18.61
N LEU A 228 3.72 2.02 -18.47
CA LEU A 228 2.37 1.72 -18.01
C LEU A 228 1.44 1.48 -19.21
N PRO A 229 0.43 0.61 -19.07
CA PRO A 229 -0.53 0.36 -20.15
C PRO A 229 -1.53 1.50 -20.38
N PHE A 230 -1.41 2.60 -19.65
CA PHE A 230 -2.27 3.78 -19.70
C PHE A 230 -1.48 5.01 -19.21
N GLU A 231 -1.96 6.19 -19.57
CA GLU A 231 -1.42 7.45 -19.06
C GLU A 231 -1.99 7.77 -17.68
N ILE A 232 -1.13 8.31 -16.80
CA ILE A 232 -1.55 8.81 -15.49
C ILE A 232 -1.88 10.30 -15.61
N SER A 233 -3.16 10.66 -15.57
CA SER A 233 -3.59 12.06 -15.60
C SER A 233 -3.49 12.75 -14.23
N ARG A 234 -3.48 11.99 -13.13
CA ARG A 234 -3.49 12.52 -11.75
C ARG A 234 -2.36 11.93 -10.88
N PRO A 235 -1.08 12.17 -11.21
CA PRO A 235 0.05 11.48 -10.58
C PRO A 235 0.14 11.70 -9.06
N HIS A 236 -0.27 12.86 -8.56
CA HIS A 236 -0.30 13.12 -7.12
C HIS A 236 -1.33 12.26 -6.37
N ILE A 237 -2.53 12.05 -6.94
CA ILE A 237 -3.54 11.17 -6.35
C ILE A 237 -3.05 9.73 -6.42
N SER A 238 -2.46 9.33 -7.55
CA SER A 238 -1.84 8.01 -7.74
C SER A 238 -0.77 7.70 -6.69
N ALA A 239 0.14 8.64 -6.42
CA ALA A 239 1.16 8.48 -5.39
C ALA A 239 0.54 8.23 -4.00
N ARG A 240 -0.44 9.05 -3.62
CA ARG A 240 -1.11 8.95 -2.31
C ARG A 240 -1.94 7.69 -2.16
N MET A 241 -2.62 7.26 -3.23
CA MET A 241 -3.42 6.03 -3.21
C MET A 241 -2.51 4.80 -3.07
N LEU A 242 -1.40 4.72 -3.80
CA LEU A 242 -0.44 3.63 -3.62
C LEU A 242 0.15 3.60 -2.20
N ALA A 243 0.50 4.76 -1.65
CA ALA A 243 0.98 4.84 -0.27
C ALA A 243 -0.08 4.40 0.75
N ALA A 244 -1.36 4.70 0.50
CA ALA A 244 -2.49 4.25 1.31
C ALA A 244 -2.69 2.73 1.22
N GLU A 245 -2.54 2.14 0.03
CA GLU A 245 -2.57 0.68 -0.14
C GLU A 245 -1.45 0.02 0.65
N PHE A 246 -0.21 0.50 0.54
CA PHE A 246 0.91 -0.03 1.33
C PHE A 246 0.70 0.15 2.84
N GLN A 247 0.13 1.27 3.27
CA GLN A 247 -0.27 1.45 4.66
C GLN A 247 -1.29 0.38 5.07
N GLN A 248 -2.34 0.17 4.27
CA GLN A 248 -3.35 -0.84 4.57
C GLN A 248 -2.73 -2.24 4.69
N LYS A 249 -1.85 -2.61 3.77
CA LYS A 249 -1.10 -3.87 3.81
C LYS A 249 -0.23 -3.99 5.08
N GLY A 250 0.46 -2.93 5.48
CA GLY A 250 1.29 -2.90 6.69
C GLY A 250 0.49 -2.92 7.99
N THR A 251 -0.74 -2.39 8.01
CA THR A 251 -1.62 -2.45 9.20
C THR A 251 -2.27 -3.81 9.42
N ASN A 252 -2.19 -4.72 8.46
CA ASN A 252 -2.75 -6.06 8.60
C ASN A 252 -1.89 -6.93 9.54
N THR A 253 -2.37 -7.08 10.78
CA THR A 253 -1.68 -7.84 11.85
C THR A 253 -2.19 -9.26 12.05
N ASP A 254 -3.10 -9.71 11.17
CA ASP A 254 -3.68 -11.05 11.22
C ASP A 254 -2.60 -12.10 11.07
N TYR A 255 -2.62 -13.12 11.93
CA TYR A 255 -1.58 -14.15 11.91
C TYR A 255 -1.60 -14.95 10.59
N ALA A 256 -0.55 -14.76 9.78
CA ALA A 256 -0.45 -15.29 8.43
C ALA A 256 0.33 -16.62 8.41
N ASN A 257 -0.32 -17.70 8.85
CA ASN A 257 0.28 -19.05 8.89
C ASN A 257 0.29 -19.81 7.55
N THR A 258 -0.18 -19.18 6.48
CA THR A 258 -0.18 -19.73 5.12
C THR A 258 0.20 -18.62 4.15
N PHE A 259 0.78 -18.98 3.01
CA PHE A 259 1.15 -17.99 1.99
C PHE A 259 -0.08 -17.22 1.46
N HIS A 260 -1.21 -17.90 1.31
CA HIS A 260 -2.47 -17.26 0.91
C HIS A 260 -2.87 -16.13 1.88
N LYS A 261 -2.76 -16.34 3.20
CA LYS A 261 -3.01 -15.28 4.18
C LYS A 261 -1.94 -14.19 4.12
N LEU A 262 -0.69 -14.57 3.89
CA LEU A 262 0.42 -13.63 3.77
C LEU A 262 0.24 -12.66 2.59
N ARG A 263 -0.38 -13.11 1.49
CA ARG A 263 -0.73 -12.25 0.33
C ARG A 263 -1.58 -11.04 0.70
N ALA A 264 -2.34 -11.08 1.80
CA ALA A 264 -3.09 -9.93 2.28
C ALA A 264 -2.21 -8.77 2.76
N ARG A 265 -0.91 -9.02 3.02
CA ARG A 265 0.12 -8.01 3.32
C ARG A 265 0.96 -7.63 2.10
N CYS A 266 0.65 -8.18 0.92
CA CYS A 266 1.37 -7.92 -0.31
C CYS A 266 0.55 -7.06 -1.28
N LEU A 267 1.27 -6.36 -2.15
CA LEU A 267 0.76 -5.72 -3.36
C LEU A 267 1.60 -6.19 -4.56
N SER A 268 0.96 -6.85 -5.50
CA SER A 268 1.56 -7.33 -6.75
C SER A 268 1.61 -6.24 -7.82
N ARG A 269 2.39 -6.49 -8.88
CA ARG A 269 2.40 -5.66 -10.09
C ARG A 269 0.99 -5.44 -10.66
N ASP A 270 0.17 -6.49 -10.73
CA ASP A 270 -1.19 -6.40 -11.26
C ASP A 270 -2.11 -5.60 -10.34
N GLU A 271 -2.03 -5.80 -9.01
CA GLU A 271 -2.81 -5.02 -8.05
C GLU A 271 -2.41 -3.54 -8.09
N ILE A 272 -1.12 -3.21 -8.22
CA ILE A 272 -0.65 -1.83 -8.44
C ILE A 272 -1.26 -1.25 -9.72
N THR A 273 -1.26 -2.03 -10.81
CA THR A 273 -1.84 -1.63 -12.09
C THR A 273 -3.33 -1.31 -11.93
N GLN A 274 -4.08 -2.18 -11.23
CA GLN A 274 -5.51 -1.99 -10.97
C GLN A 274 -5.79 -0.75 -10.12
N VAL A 275 -5.01 -0.51 -9.06
CA VAL A 275 -5.12 0.69 -8.22
C VAL A 275 -4.94 1.94 -9.08
N LEU A 276 -3.89 1.99 -9.88
CA LEU A 276 -3.61 3.12 -10.77
C LEU A 276 -4.71 3.30 -11.84
N GLN A 277 -5.15 2.21 -12.49
CA GLN A 277 -6.25 2.24 -13.47
C GLN A 277 -7.56 2.72 -12.86
N SER A 278 -7.85 2.36 -11.61
CA SER A 278 -9.07 2.77 -10.92
C SER A 278 -9.16 4.29 -10.74
N ILE A 279 -8.01 4.95 -10.60
CA ILE A 279 -7.91 6.41 -10.45
C ILE A 279 -8.16 7.11 -11.78
N GLU A 280 -7.67 6.54 -12.86
CA GLU A 280 -7.91 7.05 -14.22
C GLU A 280 -9.33 6.75 -14.71
N SER A 281 -9.89 5.61 -14.29
CA SER A 281 -11.29 5.26 -14.53
C SER A 281 -12.26 6.04 -13.65
N ALA A 282 -11.77 6.65 -12.56
CA ALA A 282 -12.55 7.58 -11.76
C ALA A 282 -12.71 8.87 -12.55
N GLY A 283 -13.93 9.10 -13.06
CA GLY A 283 -14.30 10.28 -13.83
C GLY A 283 -13.86 11.62 -13.22
N PRO A 284 -13.97 12.73 -13.95
CA PRO A 284 -13.69 14.05 -13.40
C PRO A 284 -14.44 14.26 -12.08
N PRO A 285 -13.83 14.94 -11.07
CA PRO A 285 -14.55 15.30 -9.86
C PRO A 285 -15.91 15.90 -10.21
N VAL A 286 -16.95 15.54 -9.46
CA VAL A 286 -18.36 15.96 -9.72
C VAL A 286 -18.46 17.44 -10.10
N GLN A 287 -17.74 18.29 -9.38
CA GLN A 287 -17.67 19.71 -9.63
C GLN A 287 -17.15 20.06 -11.04
N VAL A 288 -16.02 19.48 -11.43
CA VAL A 288 -15.38 19.71 -12.74
C VAL A 288 -16.30 19.21 -13.85
N ALA A 289 -16.86 18.01 -13.70
CA ALA A 289 -17.79 17.44 -14.66
C ALA A 289 -19.03 18.33 -14.87
N LEU A 290 -19.57 18.89 -13.78
CA LEU A 290 -20.72 19.77 -13.85
C LEU A 290 -20.37 21.13 -14.48
N GLU A 291 -19.18 21.67 -14.21
CA GLU A 291 -18.69 22.91 -14.82
C GLU A 291 -18.44 22.76 -16.33
N GLU A 292 -17.88 21.64 -16.76
CA GLU A 292 -17.75 21.30 -18.18
C GLU A 292 -19.12 21.15 -18.85
N ALA A 293 -20.08 20.48 -18.19
CA ALA A 293 -21.45 20.35 -18.68
C ALA A 293 -22.15 21.72 -18.80
N LEU A 294 -22.03 22.58 -17.79
CA LEU A 294 -22.58 23.93 -17.81
C LEU A 294 -21.93 24.80 -18.90
N THR A 295 -20.63 24.62 -19.14
CA THR A 295 -19.91 25.28 -20.24
C THR A 295 -20.43 24.79 -21.58
N ARG A 296 -20.65 23.48 -21.76
CA ARG A 296 -21.26 22.95 -22.97
C ARG A 296 -22.68 23.48 -23.20
N LEU A 297 -23.51 23.54 -22.16
CA LEU A 297 -24.85 24.13 -22.25
C LEU A 297 -24.83 25.62 -22.63
N ASP A 298 -23.79 26.37 -22.22
CA ASP A 298 -23.59 27.75 -22.67
C ASP A 298 -23.30 27.83 -24.18
N HIS A 299 -22.39 26.98 -24.67
CA HIS A 299 -22.08 26.89 -26.10
C HIS A 299 -23.29 26.48 -26.95
N GLU A 300 -24.17 25.63 -26.40
CA GLU A 300 -25.44 25.24 -27.03
C GLU A 300 -26.52 26.33 -26.95
N GLN A 301 -26.22 27.49 -26.37
CA GLN A 301 -27.14 28.60 -26.13
C GLN A 301 -28.38 28.18 -25.31
N TYR A 302 -28.21 27.21 -24.41
CA TYR A 302 -29.29 26.73 -23.56
C TYR A 302 -29.78 27.84 -22.61
N HIS A 303 -31.08 27.83 -22.30
CA HIS A 303 -31.76 28.93 -21.60
C HIS A 303 -31.07 29.31 -20.29
N TYR A 304 -30.66 30.57 -20.17
CA TYR A 304 -29.89 31.08 -19.03
C TYR A 304 -30.57 30.77 -17.68
N GLY A 305 -31.87 31.02 -17.56
CA GLY A 305 -32.59 30.79 -16.31
C GLY A 305 -32.59 29.33 -15.86
N LYS A 306 -32.56 28.37 -16.80
CA LYS A 306 -32.48 26.93 -16.47
C LYS A 306 -31.05 26.56 -16.03
N ARG A 307 -30.03 27.16 -16.64
CA ARG A 307 -28.63 26.98 -16.23
C ARG A 307 -28.33 27.59 -14.87
N ASP A 308 -28.92 28.74 -14.58
CA ASP A 308 -28.78 29.41 -13.28
C ASP A 308 -29.39 28.59 -12.14
N GLN A 309 -30.53 27.93 -12.38
CA GLN A 309 -31.11 26.97 -11.42
C GLN A 309 -30.13 25.83 -11.09
N ILE A 310 -29.45 25.26 -12.09
CA ILE A 310 -28.43 24.21 -11.87
C ILE A 310 -27.26 24.77 -11.04
N ARG A 311 -26.81 26.00 -11.32
CA ARG A 311 -25.71 26.65 -10.57
C ARG A 311 -26.05 26.85 -9.10
N ARG A 312 -27.29 27.24 -8.77
CA ARG A 312 -27.73 27.42 -7.37
C ARG A 312 -27.70 26.11 -6.59
N GLU A 313 -28.06 25.01 -7.24
CA GLU A 313 -28.10 23.67 -6.61
C GLU A 313 -26.72 22.97 -6.58
N LYS A 314 -25.71 23.50 -7.26
CA LYS A 314 -24.37 22.89 -7.42
C LYS A 314 -23.75 22.46 -6.09
N ILE A 315 -23.73 23.36 -5.09
CA ILE A 315 -23.07 23.10 -3.80
C ILE A 315 -23.79 21.98 -3.05
N ALA A 316 -25.13 22.04 -2.99
CA ALA A 316 -25.94 21.03 -2.34
C ALA A 316 -25.78 19.66 -3.01
N LEU A 317 -25.85 19.61 -4.34
CA LEU A 317 -25.64 18.40 -5.13
C LEU A 317 -24.26 17.78 -4.88
N CYS A 318 -23.20 18.57 -4.91
CA CYS A 318 -21.84 18.07 -4.65
C CYS A 318 -21.68 17.55 -3.21
N ALA A 319 -22.23 18.24 -2.22
CA ALA A 319 -22.19 17.82 -0.82
C ALA A 319 -22.94 16.49 -0.63
N HIS A 320 -24.15 16.40 -1.19
CA HIS A 320 -25.01 15.22 -1.17
C HIS A 320 -24.36 13.99 -1.83
N LEU A 321 -23.68 14.18 -2.96
CA LEU A 321 -22.96 13.12 -3.66
C LEU A 321 -21.66 12.69 -2.97
N SER A 322 -21.07 13.59 -2.16
CA SER A 322 -19.87 13.29 -1.37
C SER A 322 -20.21 12.49 -0.10
N ASP A 323 -21.44 12.61 0.40
CA ASP A 323 -21.94 11.85 1.52
C ASP A 323 -22.37 10.43 1.11
N ARG A 324 -21.49 9.47 1.39
CA ARG A 324 -21.72 8.03 1.10
C ARG A 324 -22.88 7.42 1.89
N THR A 325 -23.34 8.07 2.97
CA THR A 325 -24.46 7.58 3.79
C THR A 325 -25.80 8.11 3.28
N ASN A 326 -25.81 8.97 2.27
CA ASN A 326 -27.02 9.55 1.72
C ASN A 326 -27.76 8.55 0.80
N ILE A 327 -28.61 7.73 1.42
CA ILE A 327 -29.38 6.68 0.74
C ILE A 327 -30.31 7.26 -0.33
N GLN A 328 -30.88 8.45 -0.10
CA GLN A 328 -31.79 9.10 -1.04
C GLN A 328 -31.07 9.47 -2.35
N VAL A 329 -29.90 10.08 -2.24
CA VAL A 329 -29.07 10.45 -3.39
C VAL A 329 -28.56 9.22 -4.13
N ALA A 330 -28.19 8.17 -3.40
CA ALA A 330 -27.80 6.91 -4.01
C ALA A 330 -28.93 6.27 -4.83
N ARG A 331 -30.18 6.31 -4.31
CA ARG A 331 -31.37 5.82 -5.03
C ARG A 331 -31.65 6.65 -6.28
N LEU A 332 -31.65 7.97 -6.15
CA LEU A 332 -31.83 8.89 -7.27
C LEU A 332 -30.76 8.67 -8.35
N TYR A 333 -29.49 8.59 -7.98
CA TYR A 333 -28.43 8.34 -8.95
C TYR A 333 -28.62 7.00 -9.70
N ARG A 334 -28.97 5.93 -8.97
CA ARG A 334 -29.27 4.63 -9.58
C ARG A 334 -30.48 4.68 -10.51
N LEU A 335 -31.54 5.40 -10.13
CA LEU A 335 -32.70 5.65 -10.98
C LEU A 335 -32.27 6.30 -12.30
N PHE A 336 -31.53 7.40 -12.25
CA PHE A 336 -31.09 8.09 -13.47
C PHE A 336 -30.15 7.25 -14.34
N VAL A 337 -29.25 6.45 -13.74
CA VAL A 337 -28.40 5.51 -14.49
C VAL A 337 -29.25 4.43 -15.16
N TYR A 338 -30.21 3.85 -14.43
CA TYR A 338 -31.13 2.85 -14.98
C TYR A 338 -31.94 3.44 -16.14
N THR A 339 -32.55 4.61 -15.94
CA THR A 339 -33.33 5.31 -16.97
C THR A 339 -32.47 5.60 -18.20
N ARG A 340 -31.25 6.13 -18.02
CA ARG A 340 -30.33 6.39 -19.13
C ARG A 340 -30.04 5.14 -19.96
N ASN A 341 -29.80 4.00 -19.30
CA ASN A 341 -29.54 2.74 -20.00
C ASN A 341 -30.79 2.21 -20.71
N LYS A 342 -31.98 2.43 -20.14
CA LYS A 342 -33.27 2.06 -20.72
C LYS A 342 -33.55 2.85 -22.00
N VAL A 343 -33.27 4.15 -22.00
CA VAL A 343 -33.55 5.06 -23.14
C VAL A 343 -32.32 5.39 -23.98
N GLN A 344 -31.30 4.53 -23.97
CA GLN A 344 -30.01 4.83 -24.59
C GLN A 344 -30.15 5.10 -26.09
N THR A 345 -30.95 4.32 -26.80
CA THR A 345 -31.13 4.44 -28.25
C THR A 345 -31.79 5.76 -28.63
N GLU A 346 -32.77 6.22 -27.85
CA GLU A 346 -33.44 7.50 -28.03
C GLU A 346 -32.50 8.68 -27.73
N LEU A 347 -31.66 8.55 -26.71
CA LEU A 347 -30.66 9.56 -26.36
C LEU A 347 -29.59 9.75 -27.45
N GLU A 348 -29.26 8.69 -28.21
CA GLU A 348 -28.29 8.75 -29.31
C GLU A 348 -28.79 9.59 -30.50
N GLU A 349 -30.10 9.80 -30.63
CA GLU A 349 -30.71 10.62 -31.69
C GLU A 349 -30.74 12.12 -31.35
N ILE A 350 -30.54 12.48 -30.08
CA ILE A 350 -30.62 13.87 -29.61
C ILE A 350 -29.26 14.56 -29.74
N ALA A 351 -29.21 15.66 -30.50
CA ALA A 351 -27.95 16.33 -30.82
C ALA A 351 -27.41 17.24 -29.68
N LYS A 352 -28.27 17.77 -28.81
CA LYS A 352 -27.91 18.77 -27.79
C LYS A 352 -27.94 18.18 -26.39
N LEU A 353 -26.90 18.49 -25.60
CA LEU A 353 -26.82 18.08 -24.20
C LEU A 353 -28.00 18.59 -23.38
N GLY A 354 -28.47 19.82 -23.65
CA GLY A 354 -29.64 20.38 -22.97
C GLY A 354 -30.90 19.54 -23.17
N GLU A 355 -31.12 19.02 -24.37
CA GLU A 355 -32.28 18.21 -24.74
C GLU A 355 -32.17 16.79 -24.15
N ILE A 356 -30.99 16.18 -24.21
CA ILE A 356 -30.69 14.88 -23.55
C ILE A 356 -30.99 14.96 -22.05
N MET A 357 -30.53 16.03 -21.39
CA MET A 357 -30.75 16.25 -19.97
C MET A 357 -32.24 16.38 -19.64
N GLU A 358 -33.00 17.18 -20.40
CA GLU A 358 -34.43 17.36 -20.14
C GLU A 358 -35.22 16.08 -20.39
N TYR A 359 -34.88 15.34 -21.45
CA TYR A 359 -35.49 14.05 -21.76
C TYR A 359 -35.24 13.04 -20.65
N LEU A 360 -33.98 12.88 -20.20
CA LEU A 360 -33.64 11.97 -19.12
C LEU A 360 -34.34 12.31 -17.80
N VAL A 361 -34.49 13.59 -17.48
CA VAL A 361 -35.22 14.04 -16.27
C VAL A 361 -36.72 13.74 -16.39
N ALA A 362 -37.31 13.92 -17.57
CA ALA A 362 -38.72 13.57 -17.81
C ALA A 362 -38.96 12.08 -17.61
N GLU A 363 -38.16 11.23 -18.27
CA GLU A 363 -38.25 9.77 -18.18
C GLU A 363 -38.03 9.26 -16.74
N ALA A 364 -37.05 9.82 -16.02
CA ALA A 364 -36.81 9.44 -14.62
C ALA A 364 -37.98 9.86 -13.71
N THR A 365 -38.61 11.00 -14.01
CA THR A 365 -39.78 11.50 -13.27
C THR A 365 -41.00 10.62 -13.52
N GLU A 366 -41.19 10.12 -14.73
CA GLU A 366 -42.28 9.20 -15.06
C GLU A 366 -42.07 7.81 -14.44
N GLU A 367 -40.83 7.32 -14.44
CA GLU A 367 -40.49 5.99 -13.93
C GLU A 367 -40.67 5.89 -12.40
N GLN A 368 -40.24 6.92 -11.65
CA GLN A 368 -40.37 6.95 -10.18
C GLN A 368 -40.74 8.35 -9.67
N PRO A 369 -42.01 8.77 -9.80
CA PRO A 369 -42.47 10.11 -9.42
C PRO A 369 -42.24 10.44 -7.94
N LEU A 370 -42.34 9.44 -7.05
CA LEU A 370 -42.21 9.61 -5.61
C LEU A 370 -40.77 9.90 -5.17
N GLU A 371 -39.78 9.32 -5.85
CA GLU A 371 -38.36 9.52 -5.51
C GLU A 371 -37.88 10.92 -5.96
N VAL A 372 -38.45 11.48 -7.04
CA VAL A 372 -38.11 12.83 -7.52
C VAL A 372 -38.97 13.95 -6.91
N ALA A 373 -40.08 13.59 -6.25
CA ALA A 373 -41.03 14.56 -5.71
C ALA A 373 -40.38 15.49 -4.67
N GLY A 374 -40.64 16.80 -4.81
CA GLY A 374 -40.14 17.82 -3.88
C GLY A 374 -38.71 18.28 -4.12
N LEU A 375 -37.99 17.71 -5.11
CA LEU A 375 -36.64 18.16 -5.46
C LEU A 375 -36.67 19.34 -6.44
N PRO A 376 -35.77 20.34 -6.29
CA PRO A 376 -35.67 21.43 -7.26
C PRO A 376 -35.31 20.92 -8.66
N LYS A 377 -35.92 21.48 -9.71
CA LYS A 377 -35.63 21.09 -11.09
C LYS A 377 -34.15 21.29 -11.46
N GLY A 378 -33.50 22.32 -10.90
CA GLY A 378 -32.06 22.55 -11.05
C GLY A 378 -31.21 21.41 -10.48
N TYR A 379 -31.66 20.78 -9.40
CA TYR A 379 -30.99 19.65 -8.75
C TYR A 379 -31.06 18.40 -9.63
N LEU A 380 -32.26 18.07 -10.11
CA LEU A 380 -32.49 16.93 -11.00
C LEU A 380 -31.73 17.08 -12.34
N ASN A 381 -31.76 18.27 -12.93
CA ASN A 381 -30.99 18.59 -14.13
C ASN A 381 -29.47 18.44 -13.88
N GLY A 382 -28.96 18.93 -12.75
CA GLY A 382 -27.56 18.76 -12.38
C GLY A 382 -27.16 17.28 -12.23
N LEU A 383 -28.01 16.47 -11.58
CA LEU A 383 -27.79 15.04 -11.42
C LEU A 383 -27.80 14.31 -12.78
N ALA A 384 -28.74 14.65 -13.66
CA ALA A 384 -28.81 14.10 -15.02
C ALA A 384 -27.53 14.37 -15.82
N LEU A 385 -26.99 15.60 -15.76
CA LEU A 385 -25.74 15.95 -16.43
C LEU A 385 -24.56 15.09 -15.95
N LEU A 386 -24.48 14.83 -14.64
CA LEU A 386 -23.43 13.99 -14.06
C LEU A 386 -23.55 12.53 -14.50
N VAL A 387 -24.77 12.02 -14.62
CA VAL A 387 -25.05 10.67 -15.13
C VAL A 387 -24.69 10.55 -16.62
N ILE A 388 -25.05 11.54 -17.43
CA ILE A 388 -24.69 11.60 -18.86
C ILE A 388 -23.17 11.61 -19.03
N LYS A 389 -22.45 12.35 -18.18
CA LYS A 389 -20.99 12.47 -18.21
C LYS A 389 -20.23 11.31 -17.55
N ASN A 390 -20.91 10.29 -17.02
CA ASN A 390 -20.29 9.22 -16.23
C ASN A 390 -19.39 9.75 -15.10
N ALA A 391 -19.77 10.88 -14.48
CA ALA A 391 -18.94 11.60 -13.52
C ALA A 391 -18.87 10.94 -12.13
N ILE A 392 -19.66 9.90 -11.89
CA ILE A 392 -19.75 9.21 -10.60
C ILE A 392 -19.66 7.70 -10.86
N ASN A 393 -18.86 7.01 -10.05
CA ASN A 393 -18.83 5.55 -10.06
C ASN A 393 -19.97 5.01 -9.17
N VAL A 394 -20.92 4.26 -9.73
CA VAL A 394 -22.09 3.70 -9.03
C VAL A 394 -21.69 2.86 -7.79
N HIS A 395 -20.48 2.26 -7.82
CA HIS A 395 -19.94 1.46 -6.73
C HIS A 395 -19.50 2.28 -5.50
N LEU A 396 -19.48 3.62 -5.58
CA LEU A 396 -19.17 4.49 -4.42
C LEU A 396 -20.24 4.45 -3.31
N PHE A 397 -21.46 4.00 -3.62
CA PHE A 397 -22.59 3.94 -2.69
C PHE A 397 -22.90 2.52 -2.17
N SER A 398 -22.06 1.52 -2.44
CA SER A 398 -22.16 0.25 -1.71
C SER A 398 -21.52 0.44 -0.34
N SER A 399 -22.33 0.40 0.72
CA SER A 399 -21.78 0.17 2.05
C SER A 399 -20.94 -1.11 2.00
N ALA A 400 -19.75 -1.08 2.58
CA ALA A 400 -19.03 -2.32 2.87
C ALA A 400 -20.02 -3.25 3.57
N ALA A 401 -20.21 -4.45 3.01
CA ALA A 401 -21.00 -5.47 3.68
C ALA A 401 -20.34 -5.70 5.05
N HIS A 402 -20.99 -5.25 6.11
CA HIS A 402 -20.62 -5.69 7.45
C HIS A 402 -20.70 -7.22 7.45
N PRO A 403 -19.66 -7.94 7.89
CA PRO A 403 -19.80 -9.37 8.11
C PRO A 403 -20.96 -9.57 9.09
N LYS A 404 -21.95 -10.36 8.67
CA LYS A 404 -23.03 -10.79 9.56
C LYS A 404 -22.39 -11.36 10.84
N PRO A 405 -22.88 -11.02 12.03
CA PRO A 405 -22.46 -11.74 13.24
C PRO A 405 -22.82 -13.21 13.03
N GLU A 406 -21.85 -14.10 13.15
CA GLU A 406 -22.11 -15.53 13.27
C GLU A 406 -23.06 -15.72 14.45
N GLU A 407 -24.24 -16.27 14.16
CA GLU A 407 -25.15 -16.77 15.17
C GLU A 407 -24.40 -17.87 15.95
N GLN A 408 -24.24 -17.64 17.24
CA GLN A 408 -23.83 -18.66 18.19
C GLN A 408 -25.00 -19.64 18.35
N GLU A 409 -24.84 -20.85 17.83
CA GLU A 409 -25.42 -22.08 18.39
C GLU A 409 -24.32 -23.11 18.65
#